data_AF-A0A816WUX3-F1
#
_entry.id   AF-A0A816WUX3-F1
#
_cell.length_a   1.000
_cell.length_b   1.000
_cell.length_c   1.000
_cell.angle_alpha   90.00
_cell.angle_beta   90.00
_cell.angle_gamma   90.00
#
_symmetry.space_group_name_H-M   'P 1'
#
loop_
_entity.id
_entity.type
_entity.pdbx_description
1 polymer ?
#
loop_
_entity_poly.entity_id
_entity_poly.type
_entity_poly.pdbx_seq_one_letter_code
_entity_poly.pdbx_strand_id
1 'polypeptide(L)'
;MIIDLEQHLFIQFDSLPAHDLPRRQNLERLIHILNTQYYLMHDTNINFRTAWALSDPSEDFDLYQNDVHSCGVHLLIQAKAYTNHERHKPIPQDKINLYRHQTAEDILQKAEPKSDDSISDISTWRVPKHDGKAAQREQQTK
;
A
#
# COMPACT_ATOMS: atom_id res chain seq x y z
N MET A 1 3.02 -6.12 -5.16
CA MET A 1 3.51 -6.83 -6.35
C MET A 1 4.43 -5.88 -7.10
N ILE A 2 5.59 -6.35 -7.53
CA ILE A 2 6.55 -5.61 -8.35
C ILE A 2 6.55 -6.22 -9.76
N ILE A 3 6.68 -5.36 -10.77
CA ILE A 3 6.82 -5.73 -12.17
C ILE A 3 8.23 -5.31 -12.59
N ASP A 4 9.13 -6.27 -12.77
CA ASP A 4 10.47 -5.99 -13.26
C ASP A 4 10.51 -6.23 -14.77
N LEU A 5 10.59 -5.13 -15.53
CA LEU A 5 10.61 -5.17 -16.98
C LEU A 5 11.94 -5.71 -17.52
N GLU A 6 13.06 -5.45 -16.83
CA GLU A 6 14.40 -5.86 -17.28
C GLU A 6 14.60 -7.36 -17.11
N GLN A 7 14.10 -7.91 -16.01
CA GLN A 7 14.19 -9.34 -15.69
C GLN A 7 13.00 -10.15 -16.22
N HIS A 8 12.00 -9.49 -16.82
CA HIS A 8 10.74 -10.12 -17.24
C HIS A 8 10.12 -10.95 -16.10
N LEU A 9 9.94 -10.30 -14.95
CA LEU A 9 9.62 -10.98 -13.68
C LEU A 9 8.49 -10.26 -12.94
N PHE A 10 7.52 -11.06 -12.48
CA PHE A 10 6.55 -10.63 -11.48
C PHE A 10 7.02 -11.07 -10.10
N ILE A 11 6.98 -10.15 -9.13
CA ILE A 11 7.35 -10.45 -7.74
C ILE A 11 6.18 -10.17 -6.83
N GLN A 12 5.76 -11.18 -6.09
CA GLN A 12 4.69 -11.08 -5.13
C GLN A 12 5.26 -10.98 -3.71
N PHE A 13 5.01 -9.86 -3.03
CA PHE A 13 5.30 -9.72 -1.61
C PHE A 13 4.00 -9.76 -0.84
N ASP A 14 3.91 -10.69 0.10
CA ASP A 14 2.83 -10.75 1.07
C ASP A 14 3.38 -11.20 2.44
N SER A 15 3.41 -10.27 3.39
CA SER A 15 3.88 -10.57 4.76
C SER A 15 2.81 -11.28 5.60
N LEU A 16 1.55 -11.28 5.14
CA LEU A 16 0.46 -12.06 5.72
C LEU A 16 0.01 -13.06 4.67
N PRO A 17 0.53 -14.29 4.63
CA PRO A 17 0.09 -15.30 3.66
C PRO A 17 -1.36 -15.72 3.97
N ALA A 18 -2.31 -14.88 3.59
CA ALA A 18 -3.73 -15.02 3.84
C ALA A 18 -4.43 -15.30 2.51
N HIS A 19 -4.61 -16.59 2.26
CA HIS A 19 -5.33 -17.18 1.14
C HIS A 19 -4.73 -16.94 -0.26
N ASP A 20 -4.56 -18.03 -1.00
CA ASP A 20 -3.97 -17.99 -2.34
C ASP A 20 -4.88 -17.33 -3.40
N LEU A 21 -6.19 -17.32 -3.15
CA LEU A 21 -7.19 -16.92 -4.15
C LEU A 21 -7.12 -15.41 -4.51
N PRO A 22 -7.11 -14.45 -3.57
CA PRO A 22 -6.99 -13.03 -3.90
C PRO A 22 -5.67 -12.71 -4.62
N ARG A 23 -4.58 -13.39 -4.24
CA ARG A 23 -3.25 -13.18 -4.82
C ARG A 23 -3.22 -13.55 -6.30
N ARG A 24 -3.72 -14.76 -6.62
CA ARG A 24 -3.87 -15.23 -8.00
C ARG A 24 -4.78 -14.30 -8.83
N GLN A 25 -5.91 -13.87 -8.26
CA GLN A 25 -6.82 -12.94 -8.95
C GLN A 25 -6.14 -11.61 -9.28
N ASN A 26 -5.32 -11.07 -8.37
CA ASN A 26 -4.59 -9.83 -8.60
C ASN A 26 -3.52 -9.99 -9.69
N LEU A 27 -2.80 -11.12 -9.72
CA LEU A 27 -1.85 -11.43 -10.78
C LEU A 27 -2.53 -11.53 -12.15
N GLU A 28 -3.64 -12.26 -12.27
CA GLU A 28 -4.37 -12.39 -13.54
C GLU A 28 -4.90 -11.04 -14.04
N ARG A 29 -5.42 -10.20 -13.13
CA ARG A 29 -5.86 -8.84 -13.48
C ARG A 29 -4.70 -8.01 -14.02
N LEU A 30 -3.53 -8.10 -13.37
CA LEU A 30 -2.35 -7.37 -13.81
C LEU A 30 -1.86 -7.84 -15.18
N ILE A 31 -1.76 -9.15 -15.39
CA ILE A 31 -1.38 -9.75 -16.68
C ILE A 31 -2.35 -9.30 -17.78
N HIS A 32 -3.65 -9.28 -17.50
CA HIS A 32 -4.65 -8.82 -18.46
C HIS A 32 -4.45 -7.35 -18.84
N ILE A 33 -4.18 -6.48 -17.86
CA ILE A 33 -3.87 -5.06 -18.11
C ILE A 33 -2.62 -4.94 -18.99
N LEU A 34 -1.55 -5.67 -18.66
CA LEU A 34 -0.30 -5.61 -19.42
C LEU A 34 -0.46 -6.12 -20.86
N ASN A 35 -1.12 -7.27 -21.06
CA ASN A 35 -1.40 -7.80 -22.40
C ASN A 35 -2.20 -6.77 -23.23
N THR A 36 -3.20 -6.13 -22.62
CA THR A 36 -4.03 -5.12 -23.28
C THR A 36 -3.22 -3.89 -23.66
N GLN A 37 -2.42 -3.35 -22.74
CA GLN A 37 -1.58 -2.19 -23.02
C GLN A 37 -0.54 -2.48 -24.10
N TYR A 38 0.08 -3.66 -24.06
CA TYR A 38 1.05 -4.07 -25.08
C TYR A 38 0.40 -4.17 -26.46
N TYR A 39 -0.79 -4.77 -26.56
CA TYR A 39 -1.53 -4.83 -27.82
C TYR A 39 -1.86 -3.45 -28.37
N LEU A 40 -2.33 -2.53 -27.52
CA LEU A 40 -2.65 -1.15 -27.93
C LEU A 40 -1.42 -0.38 -28.41
N MET A 41 -0.23 -0.65 -27.88
CA MET A 41 1.01 0.04 -28.25
C MET A 41 1.72 -0.57 -29.45
N HIS A 42 1.59 -1.88 -29.68
CA HIS A 42 2.42 -2.62 -30.62
C HIS A 42 1.64 -3.41 -31.68
N ASP A 43 0.30 -3.37 -31.65
CA ASP A 43 -0.60 -4.15 -32.53
C ASP A 43 -0.25 -5.64 -32.63
N THR A 44 0.29 -6.19 -31.54
CA THR A 44 0.73 -7.58 -31.44
C THR A 44 0.34 -8.15 -30.08
N ASN A 45 0.08 -9.46 -30.05
CA ASN A 45 -0.29 -10.14 -28.82
C ASN A 45 0.94 -10.75 -28.16
N ILE A 46 1.01 -10.60 -26.84
CA ILE A 46 1.92 -11.32 -25.96
C ILE A 46 1.07 -11.95 -24.85
N ASN A 47 1.52 -13.10 -24.33
CA ASN A 47 0.98 -13.66 -23.11
C ASN A 47 2.02 -13.54 -22.00
N PHE A 48 1.95 -12.47 -21.22
CA PHE A 48 2.88 -12.24 -20.12
C PHE A 48 2.88 -13.38 -19.09
N ARG A 49 1.78 -14.14 -18.96
CA ARG A 49 1.70 -15.30 -18.05
C ARG A 49 2.74 -16.38 -18.36
N THR A 50 3.02 -16.60 -19.63
CA THR A 50 3.96 -17.63 -20.10
C THR A 50 5.30 -17.04 -20.52
N ALA A 51 5.32 -15.76 -20.87
CA ALA A 51 6.55 -15.09 -21.27
C ALA A 51 7.43 -14.72 -20.08
N TRP A 52 6.84 -14.44 -18.91
CA TRP A 52 7.53 -13.87 -17.75
C TRP A 52 7.48 -14.83 -16.56
N ALA A 53 8.51 -14.77 -15.72
CA ALA A 53 8.58 -15.56 -14.51
C ALA A 53 7.72 -14.96 -13.38
N LEU A 54 7.33 -15.80 -12.42
CA LEU A 54 6.72 -15.37 -11.16
C LEU A 54 7.64 -15.80 -10.02
N SER A 55 8.07 -14.85 -9.20
CA SER A 55 8.78 -15.09 -7.95
C SER A 55 7.88 -14.72 -6.78
N ASP A 56 7.85 -15.60 -5.78
CA ASP A 56 7.24 -15.33 -4.49
C ASP A 56 8.32 -15.45 -3.40
N PRO A 57 9.01 -14.35 -3.04
CA PRO A 57 10.03 -14.35 -2.00
C PRO A 57 9.45 -14.67 -0.62
N SER A 58 8.13 -14.59 -0.44
CA SER A 58 7.48 -14.86 0.84
C SER A 58 7.48 -16.34 1.23
N GLU A 59 7.91 -17.25 0.34
CA GLU A 59 8.22 -18.64 0.72
C GLU A 59 9.31 -18.74 1.80
N ASP A 60 10.10 -17.68 1.99
CA ASP A 60 11.05 -17.56 3.10
C ASP A 60 10.30 -17.11 4.38
N PHE A 61 9.96 -18.06 5.25
CA PHE A 61 9.13 -17.87 6.45
C PHE A 61 9.59 -16.71 7.35
N ASP A 62 10.87 -16.35 7.31
CA ASP A 62 11.45 -15.28 8.11
C ASP A 62 11.03 -13.87 7.65
N LEU A 63 10.34 -13.75 6.50
CA LEU A 63 9.84 -12.48 5.97
C LEU A 63 8.38 -12.18 6.38
N TYR A 64 7.74 -13.08 7.12
CA TYR A 64 6.37 -12.91 7.61
C TYR A 64 6.27 -11.96 8.79
N GLN A 65 5.11 -11.31 8.89
CA GLN A 65 4.79 -10.46 10.02
C GLN A 65 4.04 -11.20 11.11
N ASN A 66 4.23 -10.76 12.35
CA ASN A 66 3.62 -11.38 13.53
C ASN A 66 2.33 -10.67 14.00
N ASP A 67 1.89 -9.63 13.29
CA ASP A 67 0.70 -8.84 13.63
C ASP A 67 -0.15 -8.50 12.39
N VAL A 68 -1.37 -8.01 12.55
CA VAL A 68 -2.29 -7.73 11.44
C VAL A 68 -2.20 -6.30 10.87
N HIS A 69 -1.40 -5.43 11.47
CA HIS A 69 -1.36 -3.99 11.17
C HIS A 69 -0.04 -3.51 10.53
N SER A 70 0.95 -4.38 10.42
CA SER A 70 2.30 -4.03 9.93
C SER A 70 2.57 -4.37 8.48
N CYS A 71 1.54 -4.77 7.71
CA CYS A 71 1.69 -5.17 6.31
C CYS A 71 2.22 -4.03 5.43
N GLY A 72 1.82 -2.79 5.71
CA GLY A 72 2.35 -1.61 5.01
C GLY A 72 3.85 -1.41 5.25
N VAL A 73 4.34 -1.62 6.47
CA VAL A 73 5.76 -1.48 6.81
C VAL A 73 6.59 -2.58 6.14
N HIS A 74 6.12 -3.82 6.20
CA HIS A 74 6.77 -4.94 5.52
C HIS A 74 6.85 -4.71 4.02
N LEU A 75 5.73 -4.34 3.38
CA LEU A 75 5.70 -4.04 1.96
C LEU A 75 6.69 -2.94 1.58
N LEU A 76 6.74 -1.84 2.35
CA LEU A 76 7.65 -0.72 2.11
C LEU A 76 9.11 -1.16 2.17
N ILE A 77 9.50 -1.88 3.22
CA ILE A 77 10.88 -2.30 3.42
C ILE A 77 11.31 -3.31 2.37
N GLN A 78 10.47 -4.30 2.05
CA GLN A 78 10.81 -5.30 1.03
C GLN A 78 10.86 -4.68 -0.36
N ALA A 79 9.97 -3.74 -0.69
CA ALA A 79 10.03 -3.00 -1.94
C ALA A 79 11.32 -2.16 -2.03
N LYS A 80 11.68 -1.46 -0.95
CA LYS A 80 12.92 -0.67 -0.89
C LYS A 80 14.17 -1.53 -1.06
N ALA A 81 14.21 -2.69 -0.39
CA ALA A 81 15.30 -3.65 -0.55
C ALA A 81 15.43 -4.10 -2.00
N TYR A 82 14.30 -4.43 -2.65
CA TYR A 82 14.29 -4.81 -4.06
C TYR A 82 14.83 -3.70 -4.97
N THR A 83 14.32 -2.48 -4.83
CA THR A 83 14.74 -1.33 -5.66
C THR A 83 16.20 -0.94 -5.47
N ASN A 84 16.78 -1.25 -4.31
CA ASN A 84 18.19 -1.00 -4.01
C ASN A 84 19.09 -2.18 -4.37
N HIS A 85 18.56 -3.26 -4.95
CA HIS A 85 19.27 -4.52 -5.18
C HIS A 85 19.87 -5.11 -3.89
N GLU A 86 19.20 -4.90 -2.76
CA GLU A 86 19.57 -5.44 -1.47
C GLU A 86 18.83 -6.76 -1.19
N ARG A 87 19.47 -7.65 -0.42
CA ARG A 87 18.83 -8.89 0.02
C ARG A 87 17.65 -8.58 0.95
N HIS A 88 16.51 -9.23 0.72
CA HIS A 88 15.39 -9.25 1.65
C HIS A 88 15.83 -9.75 3.02
N LYS A 89 15.41 -9.03 4.07
CA LYS A 89 15.77 -9.34 5.45
C LYS A 89 14.52 -9.46 6.31
N PRO A 90 14.57 -10.32 7.34
CA PRO A 90 13.56 -10.35 8.39
C PRO A 90 13.44 -8.99 9.06
N ILE A 91 12.21 -8.60 9.39
CA ILE A 91 11.92 -7.32 10.04
C ILE A 91 11.59 -7.61 11.51
N PRO A 92 12.46 -7.23 12.45
CA PRO A 92 12.19 -7.47 13.86
C PRO A 92 10.97 -6.69 14.34
N GLN A 93 10.09 -7.36 15.09
CA GLN A 93 8.81 -6.79 15.52
C GLN A 93 8.99 -5.52 16.38
N ASP A 94 10.04 -5.47 17.19
CA ASP A 94 10.39 -4.32 18.03
C ASP A 94 10.81 -3.08 17.21
N LYS A 95 11.17 -3.26 15.93
CA LYS A 95 11.58 -2.17 15.03
C LYS A 95 10.44 -1.59 14.21
N ILE A 96 9.26 -2.21 14.19
CA ILE A 96 8.13 -1.75 13.37
C ILE A 96 7.77 -0.29 13.65
N ASN A 97 7.67 0.12 14.91
CA ASN A 97 7.33 1.50 15.26
C ASN A 97 8.43 2.48 14.85
N LEU A 98 9.70 2.08 14.97
CA LEU A 98 10.82 2.87 14.48
C LEU A 98 10.69 3.13 12.97
N TYR A 99 10.40 2.09 12.17
CA TYR A 99 10.20 2.23 10.73
C TYR A 99 9.00 3.12 10.37
N ARG A 100 7.91 3.07 11.14
CA ARG A 100 6.77 3.99 10.95
C ARG A 100 7.19 5.43 11.17
N HIS A 101 7.94 5.73 12.23
CA HIS A 101 8.44 7.07 12.51
C HIS A 101 9.39 7.57 11.41
N GLN A 102 10.35 6.74 11.01
CA GLN A 102 11.28 7.07 9.91
C GLN A 102 10.53 7.34 8.59
N THR A 103 9.53 6.53 8.27
CA THR A 103 8.71 6.74 7.06
C THR A 103 7.94 8.06 7.14
N ALA A 104 7.37 8.39 8.30
CA ALA A 104 6.66 9.66 8.49
C ALA A 104 7.61 10.84 8.36
N GLU A 105 8.81 10.75 8.92
CA GLU A 105 9.85 11.77 8.77
C GLU A 105 10.29 11.94 7.31
N ASP A 106 10.56 10.85 6.60
CA ASP A 106 10.92 10.87 5.17
C ASP A 106 9.83 11.54 4.31
N ILE A 107 8.55 11.31 4.63
CA ILE A 107 7.42 11.95 3.95
C ILE A 107 7.39 13.44 4.24
N LEU A 108 7.54 13.83 5.52
CA LEU A 108 7.51 15.24 5.92
C LEU A 108 8.68 16.05 5.35
N GLN A 109 9.87 15.45 5.26
CA GLN A 109 11.05 16.11 4.68
C GLN A 109 10.93 16.33 3.16
N LYS A 110 10.19 15.45 2.46
CA LYS A 110 9.96 15.55 1.01
C LYS A 110 8.71 16.34 0.64
N ALA A 111 7.83 16.62 1.60
CA ALA A 111 6.71 17.50 1.39
C ALA A 111 7.28 18.92 1.22
N GLU A 112 7.15 19.48 0.01
CA GLU A 112 7.45 20.90 -0.19
C GLU A 112 6.65 21.72 0.83
N PRO A 113 7.27 22.68 1.53
CA PRO A 113 6.50 23.60 2.35
C PRO A 113 5.50 24.29 1.41
N LYS A 114 4.22 24.29 1.77
CA LYS A 114 3.24 25.14 1.07
C LYS A 114 3.82 26.55 1.08
N SER A 115 4.05 27.12 -0.10
CA SER A 115 4.42 28.52 -0.22
C SER A 115 3.44 29.35 0.61
N ASP A 116 3.97 30.16 1.53
CA ASP A 116 3.23 31.20 2.25
C ASP A 116 2.74 32.25 1.25
N ASP A 117 1.71 31.92 0.48
CA ASP A 117 0.97 32.89 -0.31
C ASP A 117 -0.52 32.76 0.03
N SER A 118 -0.98 33.75 0.82
CA SER A 118 -2.36 34.06 1.19
C SER A 118 -3.04 33.23 2.30
N ILE A 119 -2.58 33.41 3.55
CA ILE A 119 -3.54 33.48 4.67
C ILE A 119 -4.05 34.93 4.75
N SER A 120 -4.92 35.29 3.82
CA SER A 120 -5.93 36.32 4.08
C SER A 120 -7.25 35.60 4.28
N ASP A 121 -7.86 35.81 5.45
CA ASP A 121 -9.19 35.34 5.87
C ASP A 121 -9.33 33.92 6.44
N ILE A 122 -8.75 33.70 7.64
CA ILE A 122 -9.31 32.79 8.65
C ILE A 122 -10.31 33.57 9.52
N SER A 123 -11.29 34.24 8.89
CA SER A 123 -12.33 34.98 9.61
C SER A 123 -13.73 34.35 9.49
N THR A 124 -13.89 33.26 8.74
CA THR A 124 -15.23 32.70 8.41
C THR A 124 -15.52 31.28 8.92
N TRP A 125 -14.57 30.58 9.53
CA TRP A 125 -14.87 29.29 10.18
C TRP A 125 -15.46 29.50 11.58
N ARG A 126 -16.69 30.03 11.64
CA ARG A 126 -17.52 29.93 12.84
C ARG A 126 -17.94 28.47 13.01
N VAL A 127 -17.36 27.80 14.02
CA VAL A 127 -17.88 26.54 14.55
C VAL A 127 -19.33 26.79 15.03
N PRO A 128 -20.34 26.06 14.53
CA PRO A 128 -21.68 26.17 15.08
C PRO A 128 -21.66 25.73 16.54
N LYS A 129 -22.02 26.63 17.46
CA LYS A 129 -22.28 26.26 18.86
C LYS A 129 -23.47 25.30 18.86
N HIS A 130 -23.21 24.07 19.28
CA HIS A 130 -24.24 23.07 19.48
C HIS A 130 -24.97 23.39 20.80
N ASP A 131 -25.94 24.31 20.74
CA ASP A 131 -26.80 24.60 21.89
C ASP A 131 -27.72 23.40 22.12
N GLY A 132 -27.57 22.78 23.29
CA GLY A 132 -28.26 21.56 23.66
C GLY A 132 -29.78 21.69 23.69
N LYS A 133 -30.46 20.67 23.17
CA LYS A 133 -31.79 20.27 23.66
C LYS A 133 -31.84 18.74 23.78
N ALA A 134 -31.72 18.28 25.00
CA ALA A 134 -32.10 16.92 25.39
C ALA A 134 -33.60 16.77 25.14
N ALA A 135 -33.98 15.86 24.24
CA ALA A 135 -35.37 15.46 24.05
C ALA A 135 -35.72 14.40 25.10
N GLN A 136 -36.47 14.82 26.12
CA GLN A 136 -37.23 13.93 26.99
C GLN A 136 -38.21 13.12 26.14
N ARG A 137 -38.17 11.79 26.24
CA ARG A 137 -39.26 10.91 25.79
C ARG A 137 -40.00 10.42 27.02
N GLU A 138 -41.14 11.02 27.29
CA GLU A 138 -42.15 10.50 28.21
C GLU A 138 -42.81 9.24 27.64
N GLN A 139 -43.12 8.34 28.56
CA GLN A 139 -43.89 7.11 28.38
C GLN A 139 -45.33 7.42 27.95
N GLN A 140 -45.92 6.59 27.09
CA GLN A 140 -47.32 6.24 27.23
C GLN A 140 -47.62 4.85 26.65
N THR A 141 -47.94 3.97 27.58
CA THR A 141 -48.66 2.71 27.46
C THR A 141 -50.01 2.90 26.78
N LYS A 142 -50.35 1.96 25.88
CA LYS A 142 -51.67 1.32 25.80
C LYS A 142 -51.55 0.02 25.01
#